data_AF-A0A6P0HMT8-F1
#
_entry.id   AF-A0A6P0HMT8-F1
#
_cell.length_a   1.000
_cell.length_b   1.000
_cell.length_c   1.000
_cell.angle_alpha   90.00
_cell.angle_beta   90.00
_cell.angle_gamma   90.00
#
_symmetry.space_group_name_H-M   'P 1'
#
loop_
_entity.id
_entity.type
_entity.pdbx_description
1 polymer ?
#
loop_
_entity_poly.entity_id
_entity_poly.type
_entity_poly.pdbx_seq_one_letter_code
_entity_poly.pdbx_strand_id
1 'polypeptide(L)'
;MLVYQVESWLMLALLLAIIAVKGFTLVSAIGFRPDAYEATGKQTKSTWVGILTVGLVLELATLFVALGFIGGILNIGFTIAALVYLADVRPALKEVMRRPRW
;
A
#
# COMPACT_ATOMS: atom_id res chain seq x y z
N MET A 1 -21.65 -7.08 26.51
CA MET A 1 -20.38 -7.84 26.49
C MET A 1 -20.05 -8.38 25.10
N LEU A 2 -20.95 -9.12 24.45
CA LEU A 2 -20.71 -9.75 23.13
C LEU A 2 -20.39 -8.74 22.00
N VAL A 3 -21.07 -7.59 21.98
CA VAL A 3 -20.84 -6.52 20.98
C VAL A 3 -19.40 -6.02 20.99
N TYR A 4 -18.83 -5.75 22.17
CA TYR A 4 -17.44 -5.27 22.30
C TYR A 4 -16.40 -6.31 21.85
N GLN A 5 -16.69 -7.61 22.06
CA GLN A 5 -15.82 -8.66 21.56
C GLN A 5 -15.83 -8.71 20.04
N VAL A 6 -17.02 -8.69 19.42
CA VAL A 6 -17.15 -8.69 17.96
C VAL A 6 -16.45 -7.47 17.35
N GLU A 7 -16.62 -6.30 17.94
CA GLU A 7 -15.94 -5.07 17.53
C GLU A 7 -14.42 -5.23 17.57
N SER A 8 -13.87 -5.76 18.66
CA SER A 8 -12.42 -5.96 18.82
C SER A 8 -11.85 -6.91 17.78
N TRP A 9 -12.53 -8.04 17.53
CA TRP A 9 -12.13 -8.99 16.49
C TRP A 9 -12.21 -8.40 15.09
N LEU A 10 -13.26 -7.61 14.81
CA LEU A 10 -13.42 -6.92 13.54
C LEU A 10 -12.29 -5.92 13.29
N MET A 11 -11.95 -5.11 14.29
CA MET A 11 -10.87 -4.13 14.21
C MET A 11 -9.52 -4.81 13.97
N LEU A 12 -9.25 -5.92 14.66
CA LEU A 12 -8.04 -6.73 14.43
C LEU A 12 -8.00 -7.32 13.01
N ALA A 13 -9.12 -7.85 12.53
CA ALA A 13 -9.20 -8.40 11.18
C ALA A 13 -8.96 -7.32 10.10
N LEU A 14 -9.53 -6.13 10.28
CA LEU A 14 -9.33 -4.99 9.38
C LEU A 14 -7.86 -4.53 9.36
N LEU A 15 -7.25 -4.41 10.54
CA LEU A 15 -5.84 -4.04 10.65
C LEU A 15 -4.94 -5.04 9.91
N LEU A 16 -5.16 -6.34 10.12
CA LEU A 16 -4.39 -7.39 9.44
C LEU A 16 -4.60 -7.37 7.92
N ALA A 17 -5.83 -7.12 7.46
CA ALA A 17 -6.15 -7.00 6.05
C ALA A 17 -5.43 -5.80 5.40
N ILE A 18 -5.39 -4.64 6.05
CA ILE A 18 -4.69 -3.45 5.54
C ILE A 18 -3.18 -3.68 5.49
N ILE A 19 -2.58 -4.30 6.51
CA ILE A 19 -1.17 -4.70 6.50
C ILE A 19 -0.89 -5.61 5.30
N ALA A 20 -1.72 -6.63 5.08
CA ALA A 20 -1.55 -7.57 3.98
C ALA A 20 -1.60 -6.87 2.61
N VAL A 21 -2.55 -5.94 2.42
CA VAL A 21 -2.67 -5.14 1.19
C VAL A 21 -1.42 -4.28 1.00
N LYS A 22 -1.05 -3.46 2.00
CA LYS A 22 0.13 -2.58 1.91
C LYS A 22 1.41 -3.38 1.66
N GLY A 23 1.60 -4.50 2.37
CA GLY A 23 2.73 -5.41 2.16
C GLY A 23 2.77 -5.96 0.73
N PHE A 24 1.63 -6.45 0.23
CA PHE A 24 1.52 -6.94 -1.15
C PHE A 24 1.81 -5.85 -2.20
N THR A 25 1.33 -4.62 -1.97
CA THR A 25 1.62 -3.49 -2.87
C THR A 25 3.10 -3.15 -2.90
N LEU A 26 3.76 -3.16 -1.74
CA LEU A 26 5.19 -2.86 -1.64
C LEU A 26 6.04 -3.93 -2.33
N VAL A 27 5.75 -5.21 -2.09
CA VAL A 27 6.43 -6.33 -2.78
C VAL A 27 6.23 -6.22 -4.29
N SER A 28 5.01 -5.90 -4.73
CA SER A 28 4.73 -5.67 -6.16
C SER A 28 5.56 -4.52 -6.71
N ALA A 29 5.67 -3.40 -5.98
CA ALA A 29 6.43 -2.23 -6.42
C ALA A 29 7.94 -2.48 -6.52
N ILE A 30 8.49 -3.23 -5.57
CA ILE A 30 9.91 -3.61 -5.60
C ILE A 30 10.19 -4.58 -6.76
N GLY A 31 9.23 -5.45 -7.09
CA GLY A 31 9.34 -6.47 -8.15
C GLY A 31 9.42 -5.92 -9.57
N PHE A 32 8.95 -4.70 -9.85
CA PHE A 32 9.03 -4.10 -11.19
C PHE A 32 10.41 -3.44 -11.43
N ARG A 33 10.91 -3.51 -12.67
CA ARG A 33 12.17 -2.87 -13.07
C ARG A 33 12.04 -1.34 -13.05
N PRO A 34 13.08 -0.59 -12.63
CA PRO A 34 13.05 0.88 -12.61
C PRO A 34 12.78 1.49 -13.99
N ASP A 35 13.36 0.92 -15.05
CA ASP A 35 13.15 1.34 -16.44
C ASP A 35 11.66 1.38 -16.84
N ALA A 36 10.85 0.48 -16.29
CA ALA A 36 9.41 0.45 -16.57
C ALA A 36 8.67 1.63 -15.94
N TYR A 37 9.12 2.12 -14.77
CA TYR A 37 8.54 3.31 -14.15
C TYR A 37 8.83 4.56 -14.97
N GLU A 38 10.05 4.70 -15.48
CA GLU A 38 10.43 5.82 -16.35
C GLU A 38 9.63 5.80 -17.65
N ALA A 39 9.46 4.62 -18.26
CA ALA A 39 8.66 4.45 -19.47
C ALA A 39 7.16 4.74 -19.30
N THR A 40 6.60 4.66 -18.07
CA THR A 40 5.21 5.07 -17.82
C THR A 40 5.02 6.59 -17.71
N GLY A 41 6.09 7.38 -17.56
CA GLY A 41 6.02 8.84 -17.47
C GLY A 41 5.31 9.41 -16.23
N LYS A 42 5.02 8.59 -15.21
CA LYS A 42 4.30 9.02 -13.99
C LYS A 42 5.26 9.52 -12.91
N GLN A 43 5.74 8.60 -12.07
CA GLN A 43 6.68 8.87 -10.99
C GLN A 43 7.71 7.74 -10.89
N THR A 44 8.89 8.07 -10.35
CA THR A 44 10.00 7.12 -10.23
C THR A 44 9.68 5.96 -9.28
N LYS A 45 10.39 4.85 -9.47
CA LYS A 45 10.34 3.72 -8.54
C LYS A 45 10.64 4.13 -7.10
N SER A 46 11.62 5.03 -6.90
CA SER A 46 12.04 5.48 -5.57
C SER A 46 10.90 6.17 -4.82
N THR A 47 10.16 7.06 -5.49
CA THR A 47 9.04 7.77 -4.88
C THR A 47 7.91 6.82 -4.47
N TRP A 48 7.51 5.89 -5.34
CA TRP A 48 6.46 4.92 -5.02
C TRP A 48 6.87 3.96 -3.90
N VAL A 49 8.08 3.41 -3.96
CA VAL A 49 8.58 2.52 -2.91
C VAL A 49 8.68 3.28 -1.59
N GLY A 50 9.14 4.54 -1.59
CA GLY A 50 9.20 5.38 -0.40
C GLY A 50 7.83 5.58 0.25
N ILE A 51 6.82 5.99 -0.53
CA ILE A 51 5.45 6.21 -0.03
C ILE A 51 4.86 4.92 0.55
N LEU A 52 4.98 3.80 -0.17
CA LEU A 52 4.45 2.51 0.26
C LEU A 52 5.18 1.98 1.51
N THR A 53 6.49 2.18 1.59
CA THR A 53 7.29 1.77 2.75
C THR A 53 6.90 2.57 3.98
N VAL A 54 6.82 3.90 3.88
CA VAL A 54 6.39 4.76 4.99
C VAL A 54 4.95 4.40 5.43
N GLY A 55 4.05 4.18 4.47
CA GLY A 55 2.68 3.78 4.75
C GLY A 55 2.54 2.44 5.46
N LEU A 56 3.38 1.46 5.14
CA LEU A 56 3.43 0.16 5.79
C LEU A 56 4.07 0.25 7.19
N VAL A 57 5.16 1.03 7.33
CA VAL A 57 5.81 1.24 8.63
C VAL A 57 4.86 1.94 9.61
N LEU A 58 4.12 2.95 9.14
CA LEU A 58 3.10 3.62 9.95
C LEU A 58 1.97 2.67 10.36
N GLU A 59 1.53 1.77 9.46
CA GLU A 59 0.57 0.72 9.81
C GLU A 59 1.10 -0.18 10.91
N LEU A 60 2.32 -0.69 10.76
CA LEU A 60 2.94 -1.56 11.76
C LEU A 60 3.16 -0.83 13.08
N ALA A 61 3.45 0.47 13.07
CA ALA A 61 3.59 1.25 14.29
C ALA A 61 2.29 1.31 15.11
N THR A 62 1.11 1.23 14.47
CA THR A 62 -0.18 1.20 15.18
C THR A 62 -0.36 -0.04 16.07
N LEU A 63 0.38 -1.13 15.79
CA LEU A 63 0.37 -2.34 16.63
C LEU A 63 1.07 -2.13 17.98
N PHE A 64 2.02 -1.19 18.04
CA PHE A 64 2.85 -0.96 19.22
C PHE A 64 2.50 0.33 19.95
N VAL A 65 2.02 1.34 19.21
CA VAL A 65 1.76 2.69 19.74
C VAL A 65 0.41 3.20 19.25
N ALA A 66 -0.38 3.75 20.16
CA ALA A 66 -1.60 4.48 19.81
C ALA A 66 -1.22 5.84 19.19
N LEU A 67 -1.26 5.93 17.86
CA LEU A 67 -0.91 7.15 17.11
C LEU A 67 -1.99 8.25 17.17
N GLY A 68 -3.12 7.99 17.84
CA GLY A 68 -4.24 8.92 17.99
C GLY A 68 -4.90 9.30 16.65
N PHE A 69 -5.65 10.41 16.67
CA PHE A 69 -6.44 10.86 15.53
C PHE A 69 -5.60 11.20 14.28
N ILE A 70 -4.47 11.90 14.47
CA ILE A 70 -3.57 12.28 13.38
C ILE A 70 -2.97 11.03 12.73
N GLY A 71 -2.57 10.04 13.52
CA GLY A 71 -2.10 8.75 13.03
C GLY A 71 -3.13 8.04 12.17
N GLY A 72 -4.40 8.02 12.60
CA GLY A 72 -5.50 7.43 11.83
C GLY A 72 -5.70 8.08 10.46
N ILE A 73 -5.70 9.41 10.39
CA ILE A 73 -5.84 10.15 9.12
C ILE A 73 -4.67 9.85 8.18
N LEU A 74 -3.44 9.92 8.69
CA LEU A 74 -2.26 9.60 7.90
C LEU A 74 -2.35 8.17 7.36
N ASN A 75 -2.76 7.24 8.20
CA ASN A 75 -2.88 5.86 7.83
C ASN A 75 -3.89 5.64 6.69
N ILE A 76 -5.05 6.30 6.75
CA ILE A 76 -6.04 6.30 5.66
C ILE A 76 -5.42 6.88 4.38
N GLY A 77 -4.71 8.00 4.47
CA GLY A 77 -4.02 8.60 3.33
C GLY A 77 -3.02 7.65 2.65
N PHE A 78 -2.19 6.97 3.43
CA PHE A 78 -1.26 5.97 2.91
C PHE A 78 -1.96 4.71 2.37
N THR A 79 -3.09 4.32 2.94
CA THR A 79 -3.92 3.23 2.43
C THR A 79 -4.49 3.59 1.06
N ILE A 80 -4.98 4.82 0.90
CA ILE A 80 -5.43 5.34 -0.40
C ILE A 80 -4.27 5.32 -1.40
N ALA A 81 -3.07 5.75 -1.01
CA ALA A 81 -1.89 5.69 -1.88
C ALA A 81 -1.57 4.25 -2.35
N ALA A 82 -1.69 3.26 -1.48
CA ALA A 82 -1.52 1.84 -1.84
C ALA A 82 -2.59 1.36 -2.83
N LEU A 83 -3.86 1.76 -2.63
CA LEU A 83 -4.95 1.45 -3.54
C LEU A 83 -4.76 2.10 -4.91
N VAL A 84 -4.34 3.38 -4.95
CA VAL A 84 -4.01 4.09 -6.19
C VAL A 84 -2.86 3.39 -6.92
N TYR A 85 -1.82 2.96 -6.20
CA TYR A 85 -0.73 2.19 -6.81
C TYR A 85 -1.26 0.91 -7.47
N LEU A 86 -2.14 0.16 -6.80
CA LEU A 86 -2.74 -1.06 -7.36
C LEU A 86 -3.64 -0.80 -8.56
N ALA A 87 -4.45 0.26 -8.51
CA ALA A 87 -5.46 0.56 -9.50
C ALA A 87 -4.88 1.23 -10.76
N ASP A 88 -3.86 2.07 -10.61
CA ASP A 88 -3.39 2.95 -11.69
C ASP A 88 -1.93 2.68 -12.10
N VAL A 89 -1.02 2.50 -11.14
CA VAL A 89 0.41 2.34 -11.44
C VAL A 89 0.73 0.91 -11.88
N ARG A 90 0.24 -0.08 -11.13
CA ARG A 90 0.49 -1.50 -11.41
C ARG A 90 -0.02 -1.93 -12.79
N PRO A 91 -1.21 -1.53 -13.27
CA PRO A 91 -1.65 -1.87 -14.62
C PRO A 91 -0.78 -1.21 -15.69
N ALA A 92 -0.43 0.06 -15.53
CA ALA A 92 0.45 0.79 -16.46
C ALA A 92 1.84 0.14 -16.58
N LEU A 93 2.44 -0.27 -15.45
CA LEU A 93 3.72 -0.99 -15.45
C LEU A 93 3.63 -2.34 -16.17
N LYS A 94 2.52 -3.07 -15.98
CA LYS A 94 2.28 -4.34 -16.68
C LYS A 94 2.11 -4.15 -18.18
N GLU A 95 1.45 -3.07 -18.60
CA GLU A 95 1.25 -2.74 -20.02
C GLU A 95 2.59 -2.46 -20.71
N VAL A 96 3.42 -1.61 -20.12
CA VAL A 96 4.78 -1.33 -20.64
C VAL A 96 5.64 -2.59 -20.72
N MET A 97 5.55 -3.47 -19.72
CA MET A 97 6.32 -4.72 -19.70
C MET A 97 5.79 -5.75 -20.71
N ARG A 98 4.51 -5.65 -21.09
CA ARG A 98 3.87 -6.52 -22.08
C ARG A 98 4.14 -5.96 -23.49
N ARG A 99 5.42 -5.96 -23.89
CA ARG A 99 5.84 -5.57 -25.26
C ARG A 99 5.06 -6.39 -26.33
N PRO A 100 4.72 -5.80 -27.51
CA PRO A 100 3.92 -6.46 -28.54
C PRO A 100 4.60 -7.73 -29.05
N ARG A 101 3.87 -8.84 -29.00
CA ARG A 101 4.23 -10.10 -29.64
C ARG A 101 3.61 -10.06 -31.04
N TRP A 102 4.35 -9.52 -32.00
CA TRP A 102 4.12 -9.86 -33.41
C TRP A 102 4.32 -11.37 -33.59
#